data_AF-A0A2V5NPM6-F1
#
_entry.id   AF-A0A2V5NPM6-F1
#
_cell.length_a   1.000
_cell.length_b   1.000
_cell.length_c   1.000
_cell.angle_alpha   90.00
_cell.angle_beta   90.00
_cell.angle_gamma   90.00
#
_symmetry.space_group_name_H-M   'P 1'
#
loop_
_entity.id
_entity.type
_entity.pdbx_description
1 polymer ?
#
loop_
_entity_poly.entity_id
_entity_poly.type
_entity_poly.pdbx_seq_one_letter_code
_entity_poly.pdbx_strand_id
1 'polypeptide(L)'
;MKRLITAAWFISLFACQAFAGEHSARARVTVYWPGERSGANAAWNGVRLRERHCAVDPKKIPYGSKVVFPDATCVAVDSGPDVVYRKAARSCGRTVAERNAIVIDRFFDTKQKALSWAKAHPHFMTVRILTPGTKQGTSLVATKNPKSSPINIANSGTTSWEGRPNDFQQALRVHWTVPTSSWPNIFFQYARRRT
;
A
#
# COMPACT_ATOMS: atom_id res chain seq x y z
N MET A 1 -7.81 51.78 6.24
CA MET A 1 -8.16 50.65 5.35
C MET A 1 -6.96 49.72 5.14
N LYS A 2 -6.53 48.91 6.13
CA LYS A 2 -5.43 47.91 5.98
C LYS A 2 -5.54 46.72 6.97
N ARG A 3 -6.73 46.37 7.44
CA ARG A 3 -6.91 45.29 8.45
C ARG A 3 -8.02 44.28 8.14
N LEU A 4 -8.50 44.24 6.89
CA LEU A 4 -9.60 43.34 6.50
C LEU A 4 -9.18 42.22 5.52
N ILE A 5 -7.91 42.15 5.12
CA ILE A 5 -7.45 41.13 4.15
C ILE A 5 -6.81 39.92 4.87
N THR A 6 -6.52 40.01 6.16
CA THR A 6 -5.76 38.97 6.88
C THR A 6 -6.60 37.79 7.37
N ALA A 7 -7.93 37.82 7.25
CA ALA A 7 -8.79 36.74 7.77
C ALA A 7 -9.14 35.68 6.71
N ALA A 8 -9.04 35.99 5.42
CA ALA A 8 -9.47 35.07 4.36
C ALA A 8 -8.40 34.03 3.95
N TRP A 9 -7.15 34.20 4.39
CA TRP A 9 -6.04 33.28 4.04
C TRP A 9 -5.82 32.15 5.05
N PHE A 10 -6.44 32.21 6.23
CA PHE A 10 -6.26 31.19 7.27
C PHE A 10 -7.24 30.02 7.18
N ILE A 11 -8.28 30.11 6.35
CA ILE A 11 -9.29 29.05 6.17
C ILE A 11 -8.90 28.08 5.04
N SER A 12 -7.84 28.36 4.28
CA SER A 12 -7.38 27.52 3.15
C SER A 12 -6.48 26.34 3.57
N LEU A 13 -6.18 26.18 4.86
CA LEU A 13 -5.34 25.12 5.40
C LEU A 13 -6.18 24.27 6.36
N PHE A 14 -6.17 22.95 6.18
CA PHE A 14 -6.94 21.93 6.92
C PHE A 14 -8.29 21.50 6.33
N ALA A 15 -8.31 21.21 5.04
CA ALA A 15 -9.09 20.05 4.58
C ALA A 15 -8.15 18.83 4.52
N CYS A 16 -7.74 18.32 5.68
CA CYS A 16 -7.32 16.92 5.77
C CYS A 16 -8.56 16.08 5.50
N GLN A 17 -8.89 15.83 4.23
CA GLN A 17 -9.86 14.80 3.89
C GLN A 17 -9.23 13.46 4.26
N ALA A 18 -9.35 13.10 5.54
CA ALA A 18 -9.17 11.76 6.02
C ALA A 18 -10.28 10.93 5.36
N PHE A 19 -10.02 10.39 4.18
CA PHE A 19 -10.86 9.37 3.58
C PHE A 19 -10.69 8.08 4.38
N ALA A 20 -11.25 8.06 5.59
CA ALA A 20 -11.77 6.86 6.22
C ALA A 20 -13.04 6.50 5.45
N GLY A 21 -12.86 6.00 4.23
CA GLY A 21 -13.93 5.83 3.26
C GLY A 21 -13.67 4.60 2.42
N GLU A 22 -14.65 3.70 2.42
CA GLU A 22 -14.76 2.70 1.37
C GLU A 22 -14.89 3.41 0.02
N HIS A 23 -14.10 2.99 -0.96
CA HIS A 23 -14.25 3.48 -2.34
C HIS A 23 -13.92 2.40 -3.35
N SER A 24 -14.50 2.50 -4.54
CA SER A 24 -14.20 1.61 -5.66
C SER A 24 -13.16 2.23 -6.59
N ALA A 25 -12.24 1.42 -7.10
CA ALA A 25 -11.21 1.86 -8.03
C ALA A 25 -11.05 0.87 -9.20
N ARG A 26 -10.79 1.39 -10.39
CA ARG A 26 -10.37 0.58 -11.54
C ARG A 26 -8.90 0.21 -11.36
N ALA A 27 -8.60 -1.09 -11.30
CA ALA A 27 -7.26 -1.62 -11.08
C ALA A 27 -6.82 -2.54 -12.21
N ARG A 28 -5.54 -2.44 -12.59
CA ARG A 28 -4.80 -3.49 -13.27
C ARG A 28 -4.22 -4.42 -12.22
N VAL A 29 -4.75 -5.63 -12.13
CA VAL A 29 -4.28 -6.61 -11.15
C VAL A 29 -3.19 -7.46 -11.78
N THR A 30 -2.03 -7.52 -11.14
CA THR A 30 -0.92 -8.42 -11.47
C THR A 30 -0.75 -9.45 -10.37
N VAL A 31 0.12 -10.44 -10.58
CA VAL A 31 0.37 -11.49 -9.59
C VAL A 31 1.87 -11.67 -9.37
N TYR A 32 2.24 -11.96 -8.12
CA TYR A 32 3.60 -12.32 -7.76
C TYR A 32 3.61 -13.41 -6.69
N TRP A 33 4.77 -14.05 -6.55
CA TRP A 33 4.99 -15.14 -5.60
C TRP A 33 6.44 -15.10 -5.10
N PRO A 34 6.75 -15.73 -3.95
CA PRO A 34 8.11 -15.68 -3.40
C PRO A 34 9.07 -16.43 -4.32
N GLY A 35 10.24 -15.84 -4.54
CA GLY A 35 11.36 -16.48 -5.21
C GLY A 35 12.33 -17.14 -4.23
N GLU A 36 13.32 -17.82 -4.77
CA GLU A 36 14.35 -18.56 -4.02
C GLU A 36 15.24 -17.66 -3.14
N ARG A 37 15.26 -16.35 -3.40
CA ARG A 37 16.06 -15.36 -2.66
C ARG A 37 15.36 -14.04 -2.30
N SER A 38 14.08 -13.86 -2.66
CA SER A 38 13.41 -12.56 -2.47
C SER A 38 11.88 -12.64 -2.48
N GLY A 39 11.26 -11.63 -1.87
CA GLY A 39 9.82 -11.50 -1.79
C GLY A 39 9.12 -12.38 -0.76
N ALA A 40 9.84 -12.80 0.27
CA ALA A 40 9.23 -13.48 1.41
C ALA A 40 8.61 -12.51 2.42
N ASN A 41 9.05 -11.24 2.49
CA ASN A 41 8.69 -10.30 3.55
C ASN A 41 7.98 -9.04 3.02
N ALA A 42 7.06 -8.50 3.81
CA ALA A 42 6.24 -7.34 3.49
C ALA A 42 7.00 -6.02 3.69
N ALA A 43 6.84 -5.05 2.79
CA ALA A 43 7.48 -3.74 2.93
C ALA A 43 6.97 -2.93 4.14
N TRP A 44 5.73 -3.14 4.61
CA TRP A 44 5.16 -2.39 5.72
C TRP A 44 5.82 -2.71 7.06
N ASN A 45 5.97 -3.99 7.40
CA ASN A 45 6.37 -4.41 8.74
C ASN A 45 7.41 -5.54 8.76
N GLY A 46 7.97 -5.91 7.59
CA GLY A 46 8.93 -7.00 7.46
C GLY A 46 8.37 -8.40 7.72
N VAL A 47 7.08 -8.54 8.03
CA VAL A 47 6.46 -9.85 8.29
C VAL A 47 6.41 -10.65 7.01
N ARG A 48 6.57 -11.97 7.15
CA ARG A 48 6.46 -12.90 6.03
C ARG A 48 5.12 -12.73 5.30
N LEU A 49 5.19 -12.53 4.00
CA LEU A 49 4.05 -12.47 3.09
C LEU A 49 3.30 -13.80 3.10
N ARG A 50 1.98 -13.68 3.08
CA ARG A 50 1.04 -14.81 3.12
C ARG A 50 0.01 -14.61 2.03
N GLU A 51 -0.66 -15.70 1.69
CA GLU A 51 -1.82 -15.65 0.82
C GLU A 51 -2.81 -14.59 1.36
N ARG A 52 -3.45 -13.84 0.44
CA ARG A 52 -4.25 -12.63 0.76
C ARG A 52 -3.45 -11.39 1.15
N HIS A 53 -2.15 -11.33 0.89
CA HIS A 53 -1.42 -10.07 0.88
C HIS A 53 -1.38 -9.48 -0.54
N CYS A 54 -1.27 -8.17 -0.65
CA CYS A 54 -1.01 -7.51 -1.92
C CYS A 54 -0.03 -6.35 -1.79
N ALA A 55 0.65 -6.08 -2.90
CA ALA A 55 1.46 -4.90 -3.10
C ALA A 55 0.65 -3.79 -3.77
N VAL A 56 0.77 -2.57 -3.26
CA VAL A 56 0.04 -1.38 -3.73
C VAL A 56 0.96 -0.17 -3.83
N ASP A 57 0.47 0.91 -4.45
CA ASP A 57 1.05 2.24 -4.28
C ASP A 57 0.51 2.83 -2.96
N PRO A 58 1.34 2.98 -1.90
CA PRO A 58 0.89 3.45 -0.58
C PRO A 58 0.33 4.88 -0.60
N LYS A 59 0.67 5.67 -1.62
CA LYS A 59 0.10 7.02 -1.80
C LYS A 59 -1.35 6.98 -2.27
N LYS A 60 -1.81 5.86 -2.84
CA LYS A 60 -3.17 5.66 -3.36
C LYS A 60 -3.99 4.74 -2.49
N ILE A 61 -3.37 3.68 -1.98
CA ILE A 61 -3.97 2.73 -1.06
C ILE A 61 -3.03 2.64 0.15
N PRO A 62 -3.37 3.28 1.29
CA PRO A 62 -2.55 3.20 2.48
C PRO A 62 -2.32 1.75 2.93
N TYR A 63 -1.16 1.45 3.49
CA TYR A 63 -0.93 0.14 4.08
C TYR A 63 -1.96 -0.19 5.17
N GLY A 64 -2.32 -1.45 5.27
CA GLY A 64 -3.41 -1.95 6.11
C GLY A 64 -4.79 -1.92 5.46
N SER A 65 -4.95 -1.19 4.34
CA SER A 65 -6.22 -1.20 3.61
C SER A 65 -6.57 -2.60 3.15
N LYS A 66 -7.87 -2.93 3.19
CA LYS A 66 -8.39 -4.16 2.59
C LYS A 66 -8.78 -3.89 1.14
N VAL A 67 -8.24 -4.67 0.22
CA VAL A 67 -8.60 -4.68 -1.20
C VAL A 67 -9.51 -5.88 -1.44
N VAL A 68 -10.77 -5.62 -1.76
CA VAL A 68 -11.77 -6.64 -2.06
C VAL A 68 -11.80 -6.86 -3.57
N PHE A 69 -11.29 -8.01 -3.99
CA PHE A 69 -11.45 -8.57 -5.33
C PHE A 69 -12.76 -9.36 -5.41
N PRO A 70 -13.24 -9.71 -6.62
CA PRO A 70 -14.42 -10.56 -6.76
C PRO A 70 -14.32 -11.91 -6.04
N ASP A 71 -13.12 -12.49 -5.94
CA ASP A 71 -12.88 -13.84 -5.42
C ASP A 71 -12.25 -13.85 -4.00
N ALA A 72 -11.67 -12.74 -3.55
CA ALA A 72 -10.95 -12.70 -2.28
C ALA A 72 -10.78 -11.27 -1.74
N THR A 73 -10.59 -11.16 -0.43
CA THR A 73 -10.12 -9.92 0.20
C THR A 73 -8.66 -10.05 0.56
N CYS A 74 -7.84 -9.09 0.12
CA CYS A 74 -6.42 -9.00 0.46
C CYS A 74 -6.11 -7.78 1.34
N VAL A 75 -4.99 -7.80 2.04
CA VAL A 75 -4.47 -6.68 2.83
C VAL A 75 -3.27 -6.06 2.11
N ALA A 76 -3.29 -4.74 1.97
CA ALA A 76 -2.19 -3.95 1.43
C ALA A 76 -1.04 -3.90 2.45
N VAL A 77 0.02 -4.67 2.22
CA VAL A 77 1.16 -4.75 3.15
C VAL A 77 2.51 -4.55 2.48
N ASP A 78 2.54 -4.49 1.14
CA ASP A 78 3.76 -4.47 0.36
C ASP A 78 3.71 -3.42 -0.75
N SER A 79 4.86 -3.16 -1.38
CA SER A 79 4.99 -2.21 -2.47
C SER A 79 6.12 -2.64 -3.41
N GLY A 80 6.10 -2.11 -4.62
CA GLY A 80 7.19 -2.27 -5.57
C GLY A 80 7.19 -1.17 -6.63
N PRO A 81 8.34 -0.86 -7.25
CA PRO A 81 8.43 0.19 -8.27
C PRO A 81 7.42 0.02 -9.41
N ASP A 82 7.20 -1.21 -9.88
CA ASP A 82 6.29 -1.46 -11.00
C ASP A 82 4.81 -1.23 -10.65
N VAL A 83 4.47 -1.37 -9.37
CA VAL A 83 3.16 -1.06 -8.83
C VAL A 83 2.99 0.46 -8.71
N VAL A 84 3.96 1.13 -8.10
CA VAL A 84 3.99 2.59 -7.90
C VAL A 84 3.99 3.34 -9.24
N TYR A 85 4.83 2.92 -10.19
CA TYR A 85 4.90 3.52 -11.53
C TYR A 85 3.82 3.03 -12.49
N ARG A 86 2.93 2.13 -12.02
CA ARG A 86 1.82 1.57 -12.79
C ARG A 86 2.23 0.99 -14.14
N LYS A 87 3.40 0.33 -14.20
CA LYS A 87 3.99 -0.11 -15.48
C LYS A 87 3.02 -1.01 -16.26
N ALA A 88 2.43 -2.01 -15.59
CA ALA A 88 1.47 -2.92 -16.20
C ALA A 88 0.23 -2.22 -16.79
N ALA A 89 -0.32 -1.23 -16.08
CA ALA A 89 -1.48 -0.47 -16.57
C ALA A 89 -1.11 0.37 -17.79
N ARG A 90 0.02 1.08 -17.72
CA ARG A 90 0.51 1.94 -18.81
C ARG A 90 0.84 1.17 -20.07
N SER A 91 1.47 0.00 -19.94
CA SER A 91 1.91 -0.81 -21.08
C SER A 91 0.80 -1.67 -21.68
N CYS A 92 -0.14 -2.19 -20.87
CA CYS A 92 -1.18 -3.11 -21.35
C CYS A 92 -2.56 -2.45 -21.54
N GLY A 93 -2.77 -1.23 -21.05
CA GLY A 93 -4.07 -0.57 -21.12
C GLY A 93 -4.42 -0.12 -22.55
N ARG A 94 -5.58 -0.55 -23.04
CA ARG A 94 -6.08 -0.21 -24.38
C ARG A 94 -6.76 1.16 -24.36
N THR A 95 -7.44 1.49 -23.27
CA THR A 95 -8.10 2.79 -23.09
C THR A 95 -7.30 3.75 -22.19
N VAL A 96 -7.64 5.04 -22.23
CA VAL A 96 -7.08 6.03 -21.29
C VAL A 96 -7.40 5.66 -19.84
N ALA A 97 -8.63 5.20 -19.57
CA ALA A 97 -9.04 4.75 -18.26
C ALA A 97 -8.20 3.56 -17.77
N GLU A 98 -7.92 2.58 -18.63
CA GLU A 98 -7.06 1.44 -18.30
C GLU A 98 -5.60 1.86 -18.08
N ARG A 99 -5.05 2.74 -18.93
CA ARG A 99 -3.69 3.27 -18.72
C ARG A 99 -3.56 4.11 -17.44
N ASN A 100 -4.67 4.69 -16.98
CA ASN A 100 -4.74 5.44 -15.73
C ASN A 100 -5.11 4.59 -14.50
N ALA A 101 -5.52 3.34 -14.68
CA ALA A 101 -5.85 2.42 -13.61
C ALA A 101 -4.68 2.28 -12.62
N ILE A 102 -5.01 2.12 -11.34
CA ILE A 102 -4.02 1.75 -10.33
C ILE A 102 -3.49 0.34 -10.60
N VAL A 103 -2.28 0.03 -10.17
CA VAL A 103 -1.77 -1.35 -10.22
C VAL A 103 -1.84 -1.94 -8.81
N ILE A 104 -2.29 -3.19 -8.73
CA ILE A 104 -2.28 -3.98 -7.49
C ILE A 104 -1.63 -5.32 -7.82
N ASP A 105 -0.55 -5.65 -7.12
CA ASP A 105 0.14 -6.94 -7.30
C ASP A 105 -0.34 -7.90 -6.22
N ARG A 106 -1.08 -8.95 -6.59
CA ARG A 106 -1.61 -9.92 -5.63
C ARG A 106 -0.58 -11.00 -5.35
N PHE A 107 -0.31 -11.23 -4.07
CA PHE A 107 0.61 -12.27 -3.64
C PHE A 107 -0.07 -13.65 -3.64
N PHE A 108 0.66 -14.64 -4.14
CA PHE A 108 0.35 -16.05 -4.01
C PHE A 108 1.57 -16.76 -3.42
N ASP A 109 1.32 -17.78 -2.61
CA ASP A 109 2.37 -18.61 -2.02
C ASP A 109 3.19 -19.39 -3.07
N THR A 110 2.58 -19.71 -4.20
CA THR A 110 3.14 -20.56 -5.25
C THR A 110 2.95 -19.95 -6.63
N LYS A 111 3.93 -20.18 -7.50
CA LYS A 111 3.87 -19.81 -8.93
C LYS A 111 2.63 -20.41 -9.60
N GLN A 112 2.31 -21.67 -9.34
CA GLN A 112 1.21 -22.36 -9.98
C GLN A 112 -0.15 -21.72 -9.67
N LYS A 113 -0.43 -21.39 -8.41
CA LYS A 113 -1.66 -20.68 -8.04
C LYS A 113 -1.72 -19.29 -8.68
N ALA A 114 -0.61 -18.55 -8.66
CA ALA A 114 -0.55 -17.23 -9.28
C ALA A 114 -0.93 -17.25 -10.77
N LEU A 115 -0.29 -18.15 -11.53
CA LEU A 115 -0.52 -18.26 -12.98
C LEU A 115 -1.93 -18.79 -13.29
N SER A 116 -2.41 -19.75 -12.51
CA SER A 116 -3.77 -20.28 -12.66
C SER A 116 -4.82 -19.21 -12.42
N TRP A 117 -4.64 -18.42 -11.35
CA TRP A 117 -5.52 -17.29 -11.05
C TRP A 117 -5.49 -16.24 -12.15
N ALA A 118 -4.29 -15.83 -12.59
CA ALA A 118 -4.14 -14.80 -13.61
C ALA A 118 -4.82 -15.19 -14.94
N LYS A 119 -4.80 -16.48 -15.30
CA LYS A 119 -5.45 -16.99 -16.51
C LYS A 119 -6.99 -16.97 -16.41
N ALA A 120 -7.52 -17.16 -15.22
CA ALA A 120 -8.97 -17.27 -14.98
C ALA A 120 -9.68 -15.92 -14.74
N HIS A 121 -8.93 -14.83 -14.52
CA HIS A 121 -9.51 -13.55 -14.09
C HIS A 121 -9.19 -12.39 -15.05
N PRO A 122 -10.10 -11.42 -15.21
CA PRO A 122 -9.84 -10.23 -16.01
C PRO A 122 -8.70 -9.41 -15.42
N HIS A 123 -7.88 -8.82 -16.28
CA HIS A 123 -6.70 -8.06 -15.89
C HIS A 123 -7.02 -6.68 -15.35
N PHE A 124 -8.02 -6.05 -15.95
CA PHE A 124 -8.57 -4.78 -15.50
C PHE A 124 -9.92 -5.07 -14.85
N MET A 125 -10.02 -4.80 -13.56
CA MET A 125 -11.25 -5.01 -12.79
C MET A 125 -11.49 -3.85 -11.84
N THR A 126 -12.74 -3.71 -11.40
CA THR A 126 -13.08 -2.79 -10.31
C THR A 126 -12.87 -3.52 -8.99
N VAL A 127 -12.13 -2.91 -8.08
CA VAL A 127 -11.90 -3.40 -6.71
C VAL A 127 -12.49 -2.43 -5.71
N ARG A 128 -12.93 -2.93 -4.55
CA ARG A 128 -13.31 -2.06 -3.41
C ARG A 128 -12.12 -1.95 -2.46
N ILE A 129 -11.86 -0.74 -1.98
CA ILE A 129 -10.77 -0.43 -1.07
C ILE A 129 -11.38 0.06 0.23
N LEU A 130 -11.07 -0.64 1.31
CA LEU A 130 -11.46 -0.28 2.68
C LEU A 130 -10.22 0.23 3.40
N THR A 131 -10.09 1.56 3.52
CA THR A 131 -9.00 2.19 4.27
C THR A 131 -9.12 1.82 5.75
N PRO A 132 -8.01 1.57 6.49
CA PRO A 132 -8.07 1.41 7.93
C PRO A 132 -8.61 2.70 8.52
N GLY A 133 -9.73 2.61 9.25
CA GLY A 133 -10.22 3.76 10.00
C GLY A 133 -9.11 4.22 10.94
N THR A 134 -8.77 5.51 10.92
CA THR A 134 -8.13 6.11 12.09
C THR A 134 -9.09 5.89 13.24
N LYS A 135 -8.74 5.01 14.17
CA LYS A 135 -9.36 5.05 15.50
C LYS A 135 -8.99 6.43 16.03
N GLN A 136 -9.85 7.44 15.81
CA GLN A 136 -9.84 8.59 16.69
C GLN A 136 -9.96 8.00 18.08
N GLY A 137 -8.95 8.24 18.92
CA GLY A 137 -8.95 7.72 20.27
C GLY A 137 -10.26 8.09 20.91
N THR A 138 -11.13 7.10 21.13
CA THR A 138 -12.12 7.22 22.18
C THR A 138 -11.28 7.40 23.43
N SER A 139 -11.09 8.66 23.81
CA SER A 139 -10.70 9.02 25.16
C SER A 139 -11.72 8.28 26.02
N LEU A 140 -11.29 7.17 26.60
CA LEU A 140 -11.98 6.60 27.75
C LEU A 140 -11.98 7.74 28.74
N VAL A 141 -13.14 8.38 28.88
CA VAL A 141 -13.42 9.32 29.94
C VAL A 141 -13.18 8.53 31.22
N ALA A 142 -11.94 8.64 31.72
CA ALA A 142 -11.57 8.19 33.03
C ALA A 142 -12.41 9.03 33.99
N THR A 143 -13.49 8.42 34.47
CA THR A 143 -14.28 8.94 35.57
C THR A 143 -13.32 9.08 36.74
N LYS A 144 -13.08 10.33 37.15
CA LYS A 144 -12.33 10.67 38.35
C LYS A 144 -12.94 9.93 39.54
N ASN A 145 -12.12 9.20 40.29
CA ASN A 145 -12.16 9.30 41.74
C ASN A 145 -10.78 9.01 42.36
N PRO A 146 -10.42 9.68 43.47
CA PRO A 146 -9.06 9.85 43.95
C PRO A 146 -8.65 8.74 44.94
N LYS A 147 -7.37 8.80 45.35
CA LYS A 147 -6.74 8.17 46.54
C LYS A 147 -6.10 6.79 46.35
N SER A 148 -4.81 6.78 46.00
CA SER A 148 -3.75 6.15 46.82
C SER A 148 -2.35 6.48 46.26
N SER A 149 -1.44 6.77 47.18
CA SER A 149 -0.09 7.38 47.05
C SER A 149 0.98 6.53 46.31
N PRO A 150 2.17 7.10 46.01
CA PRO A 150 3.02 6.72 44.88
C PRO A 150 4.13 5.72 45.23
N ILE A 151 4.55 4.92 44.25
CA ILE A 151 5.85 4.24 44.27
C ILE A 151 6.73 4.89 43.20
N ASN A 152 7.78 5.54 43.68
CA ASN A 152 8.88 6.10 42.89
C ASN A 152 9.70 4.97 42.25
N ILE A 153 9.79 4.95 40.93
CA ILE A 153 10.99 4.43 40.25
C ILE A 153 11.37 5.46 39.19
N ALA A 154 12.52 6.09 39.42
CA ALA A 154 13.10 7.11 38.57
C ALA A 154 13.86 6.48 37.38
N ASN A 155 13.68 7.14 36.23
CA ASN A 155 14.60 7.38 35.10
C ASN A 155 15.47 6.24 34.54
N SER A 156 15.38 6.03 33.22
CA SER A 156 16.18 6.81 32.24
C SER A 156 16.03 6.24 30.83
N GLY A 157 15.96 7.11 29.80
CA GLY A 157 15.98 6.67 28.41
C GLY A 157 15.38 7.65 27.41
N THR A 158 15.79 8.92 27.46
CA THR A 158 15.51 9.91 26.42
C THR A 158 16.29 9.54 25.16
N THR A 159 15.63 9.23 24.04
CA THR A 159 16.15 9.59 22.72
C THR A 159 15.01 10.02 21.80
N SER A 160 15.01 11.33 21.56
CA SER A 160 14.42 12.02 20.42
C SER A 160 14.86 11.37 19.10
N TRP A 161 13.93 11.14 18.19
CA TRP A 161 14.22 10.83 16.78
C TRP A 161 13.45 11.80 15.88
N GLU A 162 13.83 13.06 15.97
CA GLU A 162 13.59 14.05 14.93
C GLU A 162 14.81 14.06 14.00
N GLY A 163 14.58 13.81 12.71
CA GLY A 163 15.56 14.07 11.65
C GLY A 163 16.31 12.85 11.08
N ARG A 164 15.75 12.21 10.05
CA ARG A 164 16.57 11.74 8.92
C ARG A 164 15.78 11.72 7.60
N PRO A 165 16.19 12.48 6.57
CA PRO A 165 15.54 12.44 5.26
C PRO A 165 16.05 11.28 4.39
N ASN A 166 15.11 10.61 3.70
CA ASN A 166 15.23 10.04 2.35
C ASN A 166 16.24 8.93 1.96
N ASP A 167 16.76 8.12 2.88
CA ASP A 167 17.59 6.95 2.49
C ASP A 167 16.81 5.78 1.85
N PHE A 168 15.49 5.72 2.04
CA PHE A 168 14.64 4.66 1.47
C PHE A 168 14.56 4.66 -0.06
N GLN A 169 14.83 5.80 -0.71
CA GLN A 169 14.81 5.89 -2.18
C GLN A 169 16.10 5.39 -2.83
N GLN A 170 17.20 5.29 -2.08
CA GLN A 170 18.49 4.84 -2.63
C GLN A 170 18.63 3.31 -2.64
N ALA A 171 18.01 2.60 -1.70
CA ALA A 171 18.03 1.14 -1.65
C ALA A 171 17.22 0.45 -2.78
N LEU A 172 16.32 1.16 -3.46
CA LEU A 172 15.54 0.63 -4.59
C LEU A 172 16.32 0.60 -5.92
N ARG A 173 17.59 1.04 -5.90
CA ARG A 173 18.45 1.18 -7.07
C ARG A 173 19.37 -0.04 -7.31
N VAL A 174 19.12 -1.17 -6.65
CA VAL A 174 19.74 -2.44 -7.04
C VAL A 174 19.02 -3.01 -8.25
N HIS A 175 19.64 -2.84 -9.42
CA HIS A 175 19.51 -3.64 -10.64
C HIS A 175 18.32 -4.62 -10.66
N TRP A 176 17.23 -4.19 -11.31
CA TRP A 176 16.11 -5.05 -11.65
C TRP A 176 16.32 -5.56 -13.08
N THR A 177 16.82 -6.78 -13.23
CA THR A 177 16.85 -7.44 -14.54
C THR A 177 15.47 -7.94 -14.89
N VAL A 178 14.90 -7.40 -15.97
CA VAL A 178 13.83 -8.06 -16.70
C VAL A 178 14.48 -9.24 -17.42
N PRO A 179 14.15 -10.51 -17.11
CA PRO A 179 14.60 -11.60 -17.94
C PRO A 179 13.93 -11.42 -19.31
N THR A 180 14.73 -11.29 -20.37
CA THR A 180 14.27 -11.38 -21.75
C THR A 180 13.88 -12.83 -22.04
N SER A 181 12.72 -13.26 -21.52
CA SER A 181 12.14 -14.54 -21.91
C SER A 181 11.28 -14.36 -23.15
N SER A 182 11.61 -15.06 -24.22
CA SER A 182 10.88 -15.15 -25.48
C SER A 182 9.50 -15.82 -25.27
N TRP A 183 8.51 -15.06 -24.81
CA TRP A 183 7.11 -15.50 -24.80
C TRP A 183 6.24 -14.39 -25.41
N PRO A 184 5.50 -14.66 -26.51
CA PRO A 184 4.73 -13.64 -27.21
C PRO A 184 3.44 -13.20 -26.47
N ASN A 185 3.25 -13.61 -25.22
CA ASN A 185 2.09 -13.24 -24.40
C ASN A 185 2.49 -12.19 -23.36
N ILE A 186 2.30 -10.91 -23.72
CA ILE A 186 2.43 -9.71 -22.85
C ILE A 186 1.73 -9.92 -21.49
N PHE A 187 0.72 -10.79 -21.45
CA PHE A 187 0.02 -11.25 -20.26
C PHE A 187 0.93 -11.80 -19.14
N PHE A 188 1.90 -12.66 -19.45
CA PHE A 188 2.81 -13.23 -18.43
C PHE A 188 3.95 -12.29 -18.05
N GLN A 189 4.17 -11.21 -18.81
CA GLN A 189 5.25 -10.28 -18.56
C GLN A 189 5.20 -9.62 -17.17
N TYR A 190 3.99 -9.53 -16.58
CA TYR A 190 3.79 -8.97 -15.24
C TYR A 190 3.47 -10.00 -14.16
N ALA A 191 3.37 -11.28 -14.51
CA ALA A 191 3.39 -12.37 -13.55
C ALA A 191 4.84 -12.64 -13.16
N ARG A 192 5.26 -12.19 -11.97
CA ARG A 192 6.69 -12.06 -11.66
C ARG A 192 7.10 -12.85 -10.44
N ARG A 193 8.27 -13.48 -10.56
CA ARG A 193 9.06 -13.96 -9.42
C ARG A 193 9.82 -12.74 -8.87
N ARG A 194 9.71 -12.46 -7.57
CA ARG A 194 10.53 -11.40 -6.93
C ARG A 194 11.93 -11.98 -6.69
N THR A 195 12.96 -11.39 -7.30
CA THR A 195 14.37 -11.78 -7.17
C THR A 195 15.11 -10.89 -6.20
#